data_AF-A0A3Q3XAP6-F1
#
_entry.id   AF-A0A3Q3XAP6-F1
#
_cell.length_a   1.000
_cell.length_b   1.000
_cell.length_c   1.000
_cell.angle_alpha   90.00
_cell.angle_beta   90.00
_cell.angle_gamma   90.00
#
_symmetry.space_group_name_H-M   'P 1'
#
loop_
_entity.id
_entity.type
_entity.pdbx_description
1 polymer ?
#
loop_
_entity_poly.entity_id
_entity_poly.type
_entity_poly.pdbx_seq_one_letter_code
_entity_poly.pdbx_strand_id
1 'polypeptide(L)'
;MHFSLKLIGEGKTYKEVQKIIGCSAKMISNALKWRAKPETRGRKRKTTIKMDRRITRMAKAQPMISSRMIKDSLELPVSTVTVRRRLTPGPLLACLPALQPTTACFQLPALTLLPHSSQPSSPLPRPA
;
A
#
# COMPACT_ATOMS: atom_id res chain seq x y z
N MET A 1 -20.50 -7.73 -0.48
CA MET A 1 -20.97 -9.13 -0.39
C MET A 1 -21.30 -9.58 1.05
N HIS A 2 -21.23 -8.70 2.06
CA HIS A 2 -21.53 -9.12 3.44
C HIS A 2 -23.02 -9.40 3.66
N PHE A 3 -23.88 -8.62 3.02
CA PHE A 3 -25.35 -8.74 3.11
C PHE A 3 -25.88 -10.09 2.60
N SER A 4 -25.35 -10.60 1.47
CA SER A 4 -25.75 -11.91 0.93
C SER A 4 -25.37 -13.08 1.85
N LEU A 5 -24.26 -12.98 2.58
CA LEU A 5 -23.84 -14.03 3.51
C LEU A 5 -24.73 -14.05 4.76
N LYS A 6 -25.18 -12.87 5.21
CA LYS A 6 -26.11 -12.74 6.34
C LYS A 6 -27.46 -13.43 6.05
N LEU A 7 -28.02 -13.21 4.86
CA LEU A 7 -29.28 -13.85 4.43
C LEU A 7 -29.18 -15.39 4.33
N ILE A 8 -28.01 -15.92 4.00
CA ILE A 8 -27.77 -17.38 3.96
C ILE A 8 -27.63 -17.94 5.38
N GLY A 9 -27.03 -17.18 6.30
CA GLY A 9 -27.02 -17.51 7.73
C GLY A 9 -28.42 -17.53 8.35
N GLU A 10 -29.35 -16.72 7.83
CA GLU A 10 -30.77 -16.73 8.18
C GLU A 10 -31.55 -17.90 7.54
N GLY A 11 -30.92 -18.77 6.76
CA GLY A 11 -31.53 -19.96 6.15
C GLY A 11 -32.25 -19.71 4.81
N LYS A 12 -32.11 -18.52 4.21
CA LYS A 12 -32.74 -18.22 2.91
C LYS A 12 -32.07 -18.98 1.77
N THR A 13 -32.87 -19.40 0.80
CA THR A 13 -32.38 -20.14 -0.36
C THR A 13 -31.63 -19.23 -1.33
N TYR A 14 -30.73 -19.81 -2.12
CA TYR A 14 -29.96 -19.07 -3.12
C TYR A 14 -30.82 -18.29 -4.12
N LYS A 15 -32.00 -18.81 -4.45
CA LYS A 15 -32.94 -18.17 -5.39
C LYS A 15 -33.59 -16.93 -4.80
N GLU A 16 -33.89 -16.93 -3.51
CA GLU A 16 -34.46 -15.78 -2.79
C GLU A 16 -33.41 -14.69 -2.61
N VAL A 17 -32.20 -15.07 -2.21
CA VAL A 17 -31.06 -14.14 -2.09
C VAL A 17 -30.73 -13.50 -3.45
N GLN A 18 -30.80 -14.29 -4.54
CA GLN A 18 -30.65 -13.78 -5.91
C GLN A 18 -31.71 -12.72 -6.25
N LYS A 19 -32.99 -12.94 -5.89
CA LYS A 19 -34.08 -11.99 -6.17
C LYS A 19 -33.98 -10.71 -5.33
N ILE A 20 -33.57 -10.83 -4.06
CA ILE A 20 -33.47 -9.68 -3.13
C ILE A 20 -32.30 -8.77 -3.49
N ILE A 21 -31.16 -9.33 -3.88
CA ILE A 21 -29.91 -8.57 -4.08
C ILE A 21 -29.67 -8.26 -5.57
N GLY A 22 -30.38 -8.94 -6.49
CA GLY A 22 -30.14 -8.80 -7.94
C GLY A 22 -28.79 -9.38 -8.39
N CYS A 23 -28.20 -10.27 -7.59
CA CYS A 23 -26.92 -10.91 -7.89
C CYS A 23 -27.13 -12.31 -8.48
N SER A 24 -26.30 -12.72 -9.45
CA SER A 24 -26.33 -14.10 -9.96
C SER A 24 -26.06 -15.12 -8.86
N ALA A 25 -26.79 -16.26 -8.87
CA ALA A 25 -26.51 -17.40 -8.00
C ALA A 25 -25.03 -17.84 -8.00
N LYS A 26 -24.34 -17.66 -9.14
CA LYS A 26 -22.91 -17.99 -9.25
C LYS A 26 -22.02 -17.04 -8.44
N MET A 27 -22.38 -15.76 -8.33
CA MET A 27 -21.67 -14.82 -7.46
C MET A 27 -21.85 -15.17 -5.98
N ILE A 28 -23.06 -15.57 -5.59
CA ILE A 28 -23.36 -15.99 -4.22
C ILE A 28 -22.57 -17.25 -3.85
N SER A 29 -22.57 -18.26 -4.73
CA SER A 29 -21.79 -19.49 -4.54
C SER A 29 -20.29 -19.22 -4.49
N ASN A 30 -19.78 -18.35 -5.36
CA ASN A 30 -18.37 -17.97 -5.37
C ASN A 30 -17.98 -17.20 -4.11
N ALA A 31 -18.83 -16.29 -3.62
CA ALA A 31 -18.61 -15.52 -2.40
C ALA A 31 -18.57 -16.42 -1.15
N LEU A 32 -19.44 -17.44 -1.07
CA LEU A 32 -19.40 -18.43 0.01
C LEU A 32 -18.11 -19.27 -0.01
N LYS A 33 -17.66 -19.64 -1.21
CA LYS A 33 -16.42 -20.42 -1.40
C LYS A 33 -15.17 -19.54 -1.34
N TRP A 34 -15.33 -18.22 -1.31
CA TRP A 34 -14.22 -17.29 -1.38
C TRP A 34 -13.38 -17.39 -0.11
N ARG A 35 -12.06 -17.41 -0.29
CA ARG A 35 -11.08 -17.34 0.78
C ARG A 35 -10.07 -16.26 0.43
N ALA A 36 -9.52 -15.61 1.45
CA ALA A 36 -8.44 -14.65 1.25
C ALA A 36 -7.26 -15.36 0.58
N LYS A 37 -6.96 -14.95 -0.65
CA LYS A 37 -5.78 -15.38 -1.41
C LYS A 37 -4.82 -14.20 -1.49
N PRO A 38 -3.49 -14.41 -1.43
CA PRO A 38 -2.55 -13.34 -1.68
C PRO A 38 -2.73 -12.82 -3.11
N GLU A 39 -2.82 -11.50 -3.24
CA GLU A 39 -2.99 -10.83 -4.53
C GLU A 39 -1.88 -11.30 -5.50
N THR A 40 -2.29 -11.99 -6.57
CA THR A 40 -1.38 -12.51 -7.60
C THR A 40 -1.38 -11.65 -8.85
N ARG A 41 -2.01 -10.48 -8.79
CA ARG A 41 -2.22 -9.61 -9.94
C ARG A 41 -0.91 -9.08 -10.51
N GLY A 42 -0.88 -9.06 -11.84
CA GLY A 42 0.19 -8.48 -12.63
C GLY A 42 1.41 -9.38 -12.80
N ARG A 43 2.34 -8.90 -13.62
CA ARG A 43 3.58 -9.59 -13.91
C ARG A 43 4.53 -9.50 -12.71
N LYS A 44 5.10 -10.65 -12.30
CA LYS A 44 6.10 -10.68 -11.24
C LYS A 44 7.34 -9.86 -11.64
N ARG A 45 7.92 -9.20 -10.65
CA ARG A 45 9.14 -8.39 -10.83
C ARG A 45 10.31 -9.30 -11.17
N LYS A 46 11.21 -8.82 -12.05
CA LYS A 46 12.46 -9.52 -12.36
C LYS A 46 13.44 -9.56 -11.18
N THR A 47 13.33 -8.60 -10.25
CA THR A 47 14.19 -8.53 -9.06
C THR A 47 13.51 -9.17 -7.86
N THR A 48 14.30 -9.87 -7.04
CA THR A 48 13.88 -10.43 -5.75
C THR A 48 14.03 -9.38 -4.64
N ILE A 49 13.24 -9.47 -3.57
CA ILE A 49 13.31 -8.58 -2.40
C ILE A 49 14.74 -8.48 -1.83
N LYS A 50 15.49 -9.59 -1.80
CA LYS A 50 16.90 -9.63 -1.36
C LYS A 50 17.80 -8.76 -2.25
N MET A 51 17.59 -8.76 -3.57
CA MET A 51 18.35 -7.95 -4.52
C MET A 51 18.05 -6.47 -4.34
N ASP A 52 16.76 -6.12 -4.21
CA ASP A 52 16.34 -4.74 -3.98
C ASP A 52 16.97 -4.17 -2.68
N ARG A 53 17.02 -4.98 -1.60
CA ARG A 53 17.71 -4.60 -0.36
C ARG A 53 19.22 -4.39 -0.55
N ARG A 54 19.90 -5.21 -1.36
CA ARG A 54 21.33 -5.03 -1.69
C ARG A 54 21.56 -3.72 -2.44
N ILE A 55 20.73 -3.43 -3.45
CA ILE A 55 20.75 -2.19 -4.23
C ILE A 55 20.59 -0.98 -3.30
N THR A 56 19.57 -0.97 -2.44
CA THR A 56 19.33 0.14 -1.52
C THR A 56 20.46 0.30 -0.50
N ARG A 57 21.02 -0.79 0.02
CA ARG A 57 22.15 -0.73 0.96
C ARG A 57 23.38 -0.09 0.32
N MET A 58 23.70 -0.48 -0.91
CA MET A 58 24.88 0.04 -1.60
C MET A 58 24.72 1.52 -1.95
N ALA A 59 23.54 1.92 -2.43
CA ALA A 59 23.24 3.32 -2.69
C ALA A 59 23.25 4.19 -1.42
N LYS A 60 22.84 3.62 -0.26
CA LYS A 60 22.94 4.32 1.03
C LYS A 60 24.38 4.45 1.53
N ALA A 61 25.22 3.44 1.28
CA ALA A 61 26.63 3.49 1.66
C ALA A 61 27.44 4.48 0.81
N GLN A 62 27.08 4.64 -0.47
CA GLN A 62 27.74 5.54 -1.40
C GLN A 62 26.71 6.39 -2.15
N PRO A 63 26.35 7.59 -1.65
CA PRO A 63 25.26 8.38 -2.22
C PRO A 63 25.49 8.87 -3.65
N MET A 64 26.76 8.99 -4.08
CA MET A 64 27.15 9.43 -5.42
C MET A 64 27.40 8.27 -6.40
N ILE A 65 27.13 7.02 -6.01
CA ILE A 65 27.37 5.87 -6.88
C ILE A 65 26.37 5.84 -8.05
N SER A 66 26.87 5.61 -9.26
CA SER A 66 26.02 5.53 -10.45
C SER A 66 25.24 4.21 -10.51
N SER A 67 24.07 4.23 -11.15
CA SER A 67 23.27 3.00 -11.33
C SER A 67 23.94 1.94 -12.22
N ARG A 68 24.89 2.35 -13.08
CA ARG A 68 25.72 1.43 -13.86
C ARG A 68 26.66 0.67 -12.92
N MET A 69 27.41 1.40 -12.10
CA MET A 69 28.28 0.81 -11.07
C MET A 69 27.51 -0.12 -10.13
N ILE A 70 26.30 0.26 -9.69
CA ILE A 70 25.49 -0.63 -8.83
C ILE A 70 25.15 -1.95 -9.52
N LYS A 71 24.82 -1.92 -10.81
CA LYS A 71 24.49 -3.12 -11.58
C LYS A 71 25.71 -4.02 -11.72
N ASP A 72 26.86 -3.44 -12.03
CA ASP A 72 28.07 -4.19 -12.34
C ASP A 72 28.71 -4.76 -11.05
N SER A 73 28.80 -3.99 -9.97
CA SER A 73 29.32 -4.49 -8.68
C SER A 73 28.45 -5.56 -8.01
N LEU A 74 27.16 -5.60 -8.31
CA LEU A 74 26.24 -6.62 -7.79
C LEU A 74 25.92 -7.72 -8.83
N GLU A 75 26.54 -7.65 -10.01
CA GLU A 75 26.35 -8.54 -11.16
C GLU A 75 24.87 -8.83 -11.45
N LEU A 76 24.06 -7.78 -11.50
CA LEU A 76 22.62 -7.95 -11.59
C LEU A 76 22.19 -8.29 -13.03
N PRO A 77 21.35 -9.33 -13.25
CA PRO A 77 20.81 -9.67 -14.56
C PRO A 77 19.62 -8.76 -14.95
N VAL A 78 19.69 -7.48 -14.63
CA VAL A 78 18.65 -6.49 -14.92
C VAL A 78 19.22 -5.24 -15.56
N SER A 79 18.38 -4.50 -16.27
CA SER A 79 18.78 -3.25 -16.90
C SER A 79 19.06 -2.16 -15.86
N THR A 80 19.92 -1.21 -16.22
CA THR A 80 20.25 -0.04 -15.41
C THR A 80 19.02 0.83 -15.08
N VAL A 81 18.06 0.88 -15.99
CA VAL A 81 16.73 1.51 -15.78
C VAL A 81 15.98 0.85 -14.64
N THR A 82 16.06 -0.49 -14.52
CA THR A 82 15.39 -1.23 -13.45
C THR A 82 16.01 -0.89 -12.10
N VAL A 83 17.35 -0.77 -12.02
CA VAL A 83 18.06 -0.34 -10.81
C VAL A 83 17.60 1.06 -10.38
N ARG A 84 17.53 2.04 -11.31
CA ARG A 84 17.02 3.39 -11.00
C ARG A 84 15.62 3.37 -10.40
N ARG A 85 14.69 2.61 -11.00
CA ARG A 85 13.32 2.46 -10.50
C ARG A 85 13.23 1.84 -9.09
N ARG A 86 14.27 1.13 -8.62
CA ARG A 86 14.35 0.64 -7.23
C ARG A 86 14.89 1.66 -6.26
N LEU A 87 15.67 2.62 -6.75
CA LEU A 87 16.25 3.69 -5.95
C LEU A 87 15.28 4.87 -5.81
N THR A 88 14.45 5.13 -6.81
CA THR A 88 13.43 6.19 -6.73
C THR A 88 12.31 5.78 -5.76
N PRO A 89 12.03 6.57 -4.71
CA PRO A 89 10.94 6.27 -3.78
C PRO A 89 9.59 6.50 -4.47
N GLY A 90 8.85 5.43 -4.74
CA GLY A 90 7.48 5.48 -5.27
C GLY A 90 7.34 6.18 -6.63
N PRO A 91 6.10 6.32 -7.16
CA PRO A 91 5.86 7.28 -8.22
C PRO A 91 6.15 8.67 -7.63
N LEU A 92 7.14 9.37 -8.17
CA LEU A 92 7.26 10.81 -7.96
C LEU A 92 5.90 11.39 -8.33
N LEU A 93 5.26 12.14 -7.43
CA LEU A 93 4.03 12.92 -7.70
C LEU A 93 4.26 14.02 -8.76
N ALA A 94 5.33 13.94 -9.55
CA ALA A 94 5.87 14.96 -10.43
C ALA A 94 5.47 14.75 -11.91
N CYS A 95 4.35 14.09 -12.16
CA CYS A 95 3.70 14.11 -13.47
C CYS A 95 2.26 14.63 -13.39
N LEU A 96 2.01 15.60 -12.51
CA LEU A 96 0.91 16.53 -12.71
C LEU A 96 1.49 17.72 -13.50
N PRO A 97 1.12 17.91 -14.77
CA PRO A 97 1.42 19.18 -15.42
C PRO A 97 0.78 20.30 -14.58
N ALA A 98 1.56 21.33 -14.27
CA ALA A 98 1.10 22.49 -13.54
C ALA A 98 -0.09 23.12 -14.29
N LEU A 99 -1.32 22.77 -13.91
CA LEU A 99 -2.46 23.62 -14.15
C LEU A 99 -2.24 24.86 -13.29
N GLN A 100 -2.09 26.00 -13.96
CA GLN A 100 -1.78 27.28 -13.33
C GLN A 100 -2.77 27.61 -12.21
N PRO A 101 -2.35 28.34 -11.17
CA PRO A 101 -3.21 28.61 -10.02
C PRO A 101 -4.28 29.62 -10.42
N THR A 102 -5.45 29.15 -10.84
CA THR A 102 -6.67 29.95 -10.69
C THR A 102 -7.08 29.85 -9.22
N THR A 103 -6.90 30.97 -8.53
CA THR A 103 -7.35 31.22 -7.15
C THR A 103 -8.83 30.91 -7.02
N ALA A 104 -9.20 29.73 -6.50
CA ALA A 104 -10.54 29.48 -5.96
C ALA A 104 -10.70 28.18 -5.16
N CYS A 105 -9.89 27.13 -5.36
CA CYS A 105 -10.25 25.82 -4.82
C CYS A 105 -9.06 25.05 -4.25
N PHE A 106 -8.62 25.39 -3.04
CA PHE A 106 -8.08 24.42 -2.08
C PHE A 106 -8.20 24.96 -0.65
N GLN A 107 -9.45 25.15 -0.19
CA GLN A 107 -9.69 25.03 1.25
C GLN A 107 -9.63 23.54 1.59
N LEU A 108 -8.48 23.08 2.09
CA LEU A 108 -8.46 21.91 2.97
C LEU A 108 -8.66 22.43 4.40
N PRO A 109 -9.61 21.87 5.17
CA PRO A 109 -9.88 22.38 6.50
C PRO A 109 -8.68 22.14 7.40
N ALA A 110 -8.23 23.20 8.05
CA ALA A 110 -7.26 23.17 9.12
C ALA A 110 -7.74 22.18 10.19
N LEU A 111 -7.03 21.06 10.35
CA LEU A 111 -7.17 20.22 11.53
C LEU A 111 -6.72 21.06 12.72
N THR A 112 -7.72 21.45 13.50
CA THR A 112 -7.61 22.16 14.76
C THR A 112 -6.76 21.36 15.74
N LEU A 113 -5.56 21.87 16.04
CA LEU A 113 -4.81 21.52 17.24
C LEU A 113 -5.54 22.16 18.44
N LEU A 114 -6.30 21.37 19.18
CA LEU A 114 -6.74 21.72 20.54
C LEU A 114 -5.63 21.31 21.52
N PRO A 115 -5.10 22.23 22.35
CA PRO A 115 -4.26 21.85 23.48
C PRO A 115 -5.16 21.55 24.68
N HIS A 116 -5.23 20.29 25.09
CA HIS A 116 -5.69 19.96 26.44
C HIS A 116 -4.48 19.85 27.36
N SER A 117 -4.37 20.85 28.23
CA SER A 117 -3.54 20.86 29.44
C SER A 117 -4.20 20.00 30.53
N SER A 118 -3.43 19.09 31.17
CA SER A 118 -3.45 18.81 32.62
C SER A 118 -2.34 17.79 33.01
N GLN A 119 -1.58 18.11 34.06
CA GLN A 119 -0.38 17.43 34.62
C GLN A 119 -0.71 16.22 35.53
N PRO A 120 0.15 15.75 36.48
CA PRO A 120 1.61 15.45 36.51
C PRO A 120 1.87 13.96 36.90
N SER A 121 3.11 13.47 36.78
CA SER A 121 3.52 12.19 37.41
C SER A 121 4.70 12.37 38.37
N SER A 122 4.46 11.99 39.63
CA SER A 122 5.37 12.05 40.78
C SER A 122 6.58 11.10 40.65
N PRO A 123 7.71 11.35 41.35
CA PRO A 123 8.90 10.50 41.31
C PRO A 123 8.82 9.31 42.27
N LEU A 124 9.36 8.16 41.86
CA LEU A 124 9.56 6.99 42.72
C LEU A 124 10.94 7.02 43.41
N PRO A 125 11.10 6.47 44.63
CA PRO A 125 12.33 6.53 45.40
C PRO A 125 13.35 5.45 45.00
N ARG A 126 14.64 5.77 45.17
CA ARG A 126 15.75 4.80 45.13
C ARG A 126 15.80 3.98 46.43
N PRO A 127 16.09 2.68 46.37
CA PRO A 127 16.60 1.94 47.52
C PRO A 127 18.13 2.06 47.64
N ALA A 128 18.59 1.85 48.88
CA ALA A 128 19.94 2.04 49.43
C ALA A 128 20.99 1.04 48.92
#